data_AF-A4RSE8-F1
#
_entry.id   AF-A4RSE8-F1
#
_cell.length_a   1.000
_cell.length_b   1.000
_cell.length_c   1.000
_cell.angle_alpha   90.00
_cell.angle_beta   90.00
_cell.angle_gamma   90.00
#
_symmetry.space_group_name_H-M   'P 1'
#
loop_
_entity.id
_entity.type
_entity.pdbx_description
1 polymer ?
#
loop_
_entity_poly.entity_id
_entity_poly.type
_entity_poly.pdbx_seq_one_letter_code
_entity_poly.pdbx_strand_id
1 'polypeptide(L)'
;MSGEEFEEYASALSELVINSKPIITSLTILAGEIAGNDEARAEAIAELIRGHIRTAPAKTKLCGFYLLDSVVKNLRGPFVRCFATGLSDLFLPAYAKVDITQKKSMARLFNTWRPVFPASVLDEIEPHIAPRAAA
;
A
#
# COMPACT_ATOMS: atom_id res chain seq x y z
N MET A 1 5.41 -12.78 23.43
CA MET A 1 5.86 -11.38 23.45
C MET A 1 5.57 -10.74 22.08
N SER A 2 4.33 -10.82 21.58
CA SER A 2 4.06 -10.59 20.15
C SER A 2 3.30 -9.30 19.83
N GLY A 3 2.91 -8.48 20.81
CA GLY A 3 2.10 -7.27 20.57
C GLY A 3 2.92 -5.99 20.39
N GLU A 4 3.98 -5.83 21.18
CA GLU A 4 4.81 -4.62 21.24
C GLU A 4 5.40 -4.25 19.87
N GLU A 5 5.88 -5.23 19.11
CA GLU A 5 6.43 -5.02 17.77
C GLU A 5 5.41 -4.39 16.79
N PHE A 6 4.13 -4.77 16.88
CA PHE A 6 3.07 -4.18 16.05
C PHE A 6 2.67 -2.79 16.53
N GLU A 7 2.73 -2.52 17.83
CA GLU A 7 2.50 -1.19 18.40
C GLU A 7 3.61 -0.22 17.98
N GLU A 8 4.87 -0.65 18.03
CA GLU A 8 6.02 0.08 17.51
C GLU A 8 5.86 0.36 16.01
N TYR A 9 5.45 -0.64 15.23
CA TYR A 9 5.18 -0.46 13.81
C TYR A 9 4.09 0.59 13.57
N ALA A 10 2.97 0.51 14.32
CA ALA A 10 1.87 1.47 14.21
C ALA A 10 2.31 2.89 14.60
N SER A 11 3.15 3.04 15.64
CA SER A 11 3.73 4.32 16.04
C SER A 11 4.68 4.88 14.99
N ALA A 12 5.52 4.05 14.37
CA ALA A 12 6.38 4.50 13.28
C ALA A 12 5.57 4.89 12.03
N LEU A 13 4.45 4.19 11.78
CA LEU A 13 3.58 4.44 10.65
C LEU A 13 2.84 5.79 10.76
N SER A 14 2.51 6.25 11.98
CA SER A 14 1.87 7.57 12.18
C SER A 14 2.75 8.74 11.73
N GLU A 15 4.08 8.56 11.72
CA GLU A 15 5.03 9.57 11.25
C GLU A 15 5.06 9.70 9.71
N LEU A 16 4.49 8.74 8.97
CA LEU A 16 4.43 8.76 7.51
C LEU A 16 3.30 9.68 7.00
N VAL A 17 3.48 10.98 7.22
CA VAL A 17 2.56 12.05 6.79
C VAL A 17 3.01 12.79 5.53
N ILE A 18 4.27 12.60 5.12
CA ILE A 18 4.84 13.13 3.89
C ILE A 18 5.57 12.03 3.12
N ASN A 19 5.84 12.26 1.84
CA ASN A 19 6.61 11.32 1.02
C ASN A 19 8.09 11.31 1.47
N SER A 20 8.39 10.50 2.47
CA SER A 20 9.72 10.39 3.09
C SER A 20 10.33 9.03 2.79
N LYS A 21 11.31 9.01 1.88
CA LYS A 21 12.05 7.79 1.54
C LYS A 21 12.70 7.13 2.77
N PRO A 22 13.35 7.86 3.71
CA PRO A 22 13.89 7.26 4.92
C PRO A 22 12.83 6.53 5.77
N ILE A 23 11.66 7.14 5.99
CA ILE A 23 10.58 6.53 6.78
C ILE A 23 10.02 5.30 6.06
N ILE A 24 9.75 5.40 4.75
CA ILE A 24 9.26 4.27 3.94
C ILE A 24 10.25 3.10 3.99
N THR A 25 11.55 3.38 3.87
CA THR A 25 12.60 2.36 3.92
C THR A 25 12.63 1.70 5.30
N SER A 26 12.62 2.48 6.38
CA SER A 26 12.60 1.98 7.75
C SER A 26 11.39 1.10 8.02
N LEU A 27 10.19 1.55 7.63
CA LEU A 27 8.95 0.78 7.77
C LEU A 27 8.95 -0.49 6.92
N THR A 28 9.62 -0.49 5.77
CA THR A 28 9.77 -1.69 4.94
C THR A 28 10.70 -2.71 5.62
N ILE A 29 11.79 -2.25 6.24
CA ILE A 29 12.71 -3.13 6.99
C ILE A 29 11.99 -3.73 8.20
N LEU A 30 11.35 -2.90 9.02
CA LEU A 30 10.59 -3.34 10.19
C LEU A 30 9.48 -4.34 9.81
N ALA A 31 8.76 -4.09 8.71
CA ALA A 31 7.74 -5.03 8.22
C ALA A 31 8.33 -6.41 7.90
N GLY A 32 9.51 -6.46 7.31
CA GLY A 32 10.22 -7.71 7.00
C GLY A 32 10.72 -8.43 8.25
N GLU A 33 11.25 -7.69 9.22
CA GLU A 33 11.73 -8.21 10.50
C GLU A 33 10.58 -8.80 11.34
N ILE A 34 9.47 -8.05 11.46
CA ILE A 34 8.31 -8.47 12.24
C ILE A 34 7.60 -9.64 11.56
N ALA A 35 7.42 -9.61 10.24
CA ALA A 35 6.70 -10.70 9.55
C ALA A 35 7.54 -11.97 9.42
N GLY A 36 8.84 -11.85 9.12
CA GLY A 36 9.68 -12.97 8.72
C GLY A 36 9.03 -13.73 7.55
N ASN A 37 8.81 -15.04 7.74
CA ASN A 37 8.08 -15.89 6.79
C ASN A 37 6.66 -16.24 7.26
N ASP A 38 6.17 -15.60 8.32
CA ASP A 38 4.87 -15.88 8.92
C ASP A 38 3.77 -15.07 8.23
N GLU A 39 2.85 -15.77 7.58
CA GLU A 39 1.75 -15.17 6.82
C GLU A 39 0.74 -14.45 7.71
N ALA A 40 0.49 -14.93 8.94
CA ALA A 40 -0.41 -14.25 9.87
C ALA A 40 0.18 -12.93 10.36
N ARG A 41 1.50 -12.89 10.58
CA ARG A 41 2.21 -11.67 10.97
C ARG A 41 2.30 -10.67 9.81
N ALA A 42 2.53 -11.15 8.59
CA ALA A 42 2.47 -10.32 7.38
C ALA A 42 1.08 -9.70 7.19
N GLU A 43 0.00 -10.46 7.40
CA GLU A 43 -1.37 -9.96 7.32
C GLU A 43 -1.64 -8.90 8.39
N ALA A 44 -1.17 -9.08 9.62
CA ALA A 44 -1.30 -8.08 10.68
C ALA A 44 -0.61 -6.75 10.31
N ILE A 45 0.60 -6.79 9.75
CA ILE A 45 1.29 -5.60 9.23
C ILE A 45 0.51 -4.98 8.06
N ALA A 46 0.02 -5.81 7.13
CA ALA A 46 -0.74 -5.35 5.98
C ALA A 46 -2.00 -4.59 6.43
N GLU A 47 -2.73 -5.08 7.45
CA GLU A 47 -3.90 -4.39 8.00
C GLU A 47 -3.55 -3.06 8.67
N LEU A 48 -2.40 -2.95 9.36
CA LEU A 48 -1.93 -1.65 9.87
C LEU A 48 -1.70 -0.65 8.73
N ILE A 49 -1.04 -1.08 7.66
CA ILE A 49 -0.81 -0.24 6.47
C ILE A 49 -2.13 0.15 5.79
N ARG A 50 -3.08 -0.79 5.62
CA ARG A 50 -4.41 -0.50 5.08
C ARG A 50 -5.15 0.49 5.96
N GLY A 51 -5.12 0.30 7.27
CA GLY A 51 -5.71 1.20 8.26
C GLY A 51 -5.20 2.62 8.08
N HIS A 52 -3.87 2.80 8.03
CA HIS A 52 -3.24 4.10 7.76
C HIS A 52 -3.69 4.72 6.45
N ILE A 53 -3.71 3.96 5.35
CA ILE A 53 -4.16 4.46 4.04
C ILE A 53 -5.64 4.89 4.09
N ARG A 54 -6.51 4.13 4.78
CA ARG A 54 -7.94 4.42 4.89
C ARG A 54 -8.17 5.71 5.67
N THR A 55 -7.48 5.91 6.79
CA THR A 55 -7.66 7.07 7.70
C THR A 55 -6.86 8.31 7.30
N ALA A 56 -5.77 8.16 6.54
CA ALA A 56 -4.92 9.27 6.13
C ALA A 56 -5.70 10.36 5.37
N PRO A 57 -5.42 11.66 5.61
CA PRO A 57 -5.95 12.76 4.80
C PRO A 57 -5.66 12.58 3.31
N ALA A 58 -6.54 13.09 2.43
CA ALA A 58 -6.39 12.95 0.97
C ALA A 58 -4.98 13.36 0.47
N LYS A 59 -4.42 14.44 1.02
CA LYS A 59 -3.08 14.94 0.67
C LYS A 59 -1.95 13.94 0.96
N THR A 60 -2.13 13.02 1.90
CA THR A 60 -1.08 12.12 2.40
C THR A 60 -1.35 10.65 2.08
N LYS A 61 -2.55 10.28 1.58
CA LYS A 61 -2.88 8.91 1.17
C LYS A 61 -1.85 8.27 0.24
N LEU A 62 -1.31 9.06 -0.69
CA LEU A 62 -0.30 8.60 -1.63
C LEU A 62 0.98 8.12 -0.93
N CYS A 63 1.35 8.70 0.22
CA CYS A 63 2.51 8.26 1.00
C CYS A 63 2.34 6.83 1.52
N GLY A 64 1.13 6.49 2.00
CA GLY A 64 0.81 5.12 2.40
C GLY A 64 0.88 4.12 1.24
N PHE A 65 0.43 4.51 0.04
CA PHE A 65 0.59 3.66 -1.14
C PHE A 65 2.05 3.48 -1.57
N TYR A 66 2.92 4.47 -1.36
CA TYR A 66 4.36 4.29 -1.59
C TYR A 66 4.99 3.31 -0.60
N LEU A 67 4.52 3.28 0.64
CA LEU A 67 4.92 2.23 1.59
C LEU A 67 4.45 0.85 1.13
N LEU A 68 3.16 0.71 0.78
CA LEU A 68 2.62 -0.54 0.23
C LEU A 68 3.47 -1.01 -0.96
N ASP A 69 3.75 -0.12 -1.91
CA ASP A 69 4.58 -0.40 -3.08
C ASP A 69 5.97 -0.93 -2.72
N SER A 70 6.64 -0.26 -1.76
CA SER A 70 7.95 -0.67 -1.26
C SER A 70 7.89 -2.05 -0.63
N VAL A 71 6.91 -2.32 0.23
CA VAL A 71 6.72 -3.60 0.91
C VAL A 71 6.51 -4.73 -0.09
N VAL A 72 5.59 -4.58 -1.05
CA VAL A 72 5.27 -5.67 -2.00
C VAL A 72 6.38 -5.93 -3.02
N LYS A 73 7.19 -4.92 -3.36
CA LYS A 73 8.31 -5.09 -4.29
C LYS A 73 9.56 -5.68 -3.65
N ASN A 74 9.85 -5.29 -2.40
CA ASN A 74 11.07 -5.68 -1.71
C ASN A 74 10.90 -6.96 -0.90
N LEU A 75 9.80 -7.11 -0.16
CA LEU A 75 9.57 -8.28 0.71
C LEU A 75 8.85 -9.41 -0.04
N ARG A 76 7.99 -9.05 -1.01
CA ARG A 76 7.26 -10.00 -1.87
C ARG A 76 6.50 -11.06 -1.04
N GLY A 77 6.35 -12.26 -1.60
CA GLY A 77 5.85 -13.45 -0.90
C GLY A 77 4.50 -13.22 -0.22
N PRO A 78 4.43 -13.32 1.12
CA PRO A 78 3.17 -13.18 1.85
C PRO A 78 2.53 -11.80 1.63
N PHE A 79 3.32 -10.71 1.60
CA PHE A 79 2.76 -9.37 1.43
C PHE A 79 2.04 -9.17 0.10
N VAL A 80 2.51 -9.80 -0.99
CA VAL A 80 1.79 -9.73 -2.28
C VAL A 80 0.43 -10.39 -2.16
N ARG A 81 0.33 -11.54 -1.48
CA ARG A 81 -0.95 -12.26 -1.29
C ARG A 81 -1.89 -11.50 -0.37
N CYS A 82 -1.37 -10.97 0.73
CA CYS A 82 -2.12 -10.10 1.65
C CYS A 82 -2.74 -8.94 0.87
N PHE A 83 -1.91 -8.12 0.22
CA PHE A 83 -2.40 -6.92 -0.47
C PHE A 83 -3.20 -7.21 -1.74
N ALA A 84 -3.01 -8.35 -2.41
CA ALA A 84 -3.82 -8.74 -3.56
C ALA A 84 -5.30 -8.81 -3.18
N THR A 85 -5.60 -9.36 -2.00
CA THR A 85 -6.95 -9.40 -1.46
C THR A 85 -7.39 -7.99 -1.08
N GLY A 86 -8.45 -7.46 -1.69
CA GLY A 86 -9.00 -6.13 -1.38
C GLY A 86 -8.13 -4.95 -1.82
N LEU A 87 -7.24 -5.13 -2.81
CA LEU A 87 -6.46 -4.02 -3.38
C LEU A 87 -7.37 -2.96 -4.01
N SER A 88 -8.39 -3.38 -4.74
CA SER A 88 -9.39 -2.53 -5.39
C SER A 88 -10.18 -1.72 -4.37
N ASP A 89 -10.67 -2.38 -3.31
CA ASP A 89 -11.38 -1.76 -2.20
C ASP A 89 -10.55 -0.74 -1.40
N LEU A 90 -9.22 -0.87 -1.43
CA LEU A 90 -8.32 0.10 -0.82
C LEU A 90 -8.00 1.25 -1.78
N PHE A 91 -7.67 0.92 -3.03
CA PHE A 91 -7.14 1.84 -4.02
C PHE A 91 -8.22 2.77 -4.58
N LEU A 92 -9.37 2.25 -5.01
CA LEU A 92 -10.40 3.02 -5.70
C LEU A 92 -11.02 4.11 -4.81
N PRO A 93 -11.39 3.85 -3.54
CA PRO A 93 -11.91 4.90 -2.66
C PRO A 93 -10.87 5.97 -2.34
N ALA A 94 -9.59 5.60 -2.26
CA ALA A 94 -8.52 6.59 -2.09
C ALA A 94 -8.32 7.42 -3.35
N TYR A 95 -8.30 6.78 -4.53
CA TYR A 95 -8.17 7.44 -5.83
C TYR A 95 -9.29 8.46 -6.07
N ALA A 96 -10.53 8.15 -5.68
CA ALA A 96 -11.67 9.05 -5.81
C ALA A 96 -11.54 10.34 -4.97
N LYS A 97 -10.83 10.30 -3.84
CA LYS A 97 -10.71 11.40 -2.87
C LYS A 97 -9.54 12.35 -3.12
N VAL A 98 -8.59 11.97 -3.97
CA VAL A 98 -7.37 12.76 -4.22
C VAL A 98 -7.51 13.70 -5.42
N ASP A 99 -6.67 14.73 -5.48
CA ASP A 99 -6.67 15.69 -6.58
C ASP A 99 -6.11 15.10 -7.90
N ILE A 100 -6.22 15.84 -9.01
CA ILE A 100 -5.80 15.39 -10.34
C ILE A 100 -4.30 15.08 -10.40
N THR A 101 -3.47 15.85 -9.68
CA THR A 101 -2.02 15.66 -9.65
C THR A 101 -1.67 14.35 -8.94
N GLN A 102 -2.32 14.09 -7.81
CA GLN A 102 -2.19 12.84 -7.07
C GLN A 102 -2.75 11.66 -7.86
N LYS A 103 -3.90 11.80 -8.56
CA LYS A 103 -4.44 10.76 -9.46
C LYS A 103 -3.43 10.33 -10.52
N LYS A 104 -2.74 11.27 -11.16
CA LYS A 104 -1.67 10.96 -12.13
C LYS A 104 -0.53 10.17 -11.48
N SER A 105 -0.12 10.54 -10.27
CA SER A 105 0.90 9.80 -9.52
C SER A 105 0.43 8.40 -9.10
N MET A 106 -0.82 8.25 -8.66
CA MET A 106 -1.42 6.96 -8.33
C MET A 106 -1.52 6.06 -9.57
N ALA A 107 -1.92 6.59 -10.73
CA ALA A 107 -1.96 5.82 -11.97
C ALA A 107 -0.56 5.37 -12.41
N ARG A 108 0.46 6.23 -12.27
CA ARG A 108 1.87 5.83 -12.49
C ARG A 108 2.31 4.73 -11.53
N LEU A 109 1.98 4.85 -10.24
CA LEU A 109 2.29 3.85 -9.23
C LEU A 109 1.63 2.50 -9.56
N PHE A 110 0.34 2.52 -9.91
CA PHE A 110 -0.41 1.33 -10.32
C PHE A 110 0.25 0.61 -11.50
N ASN A 111 0.77 1.33 -12.50
CA ASN A 111 1.46 0.67 -13.61
C ASN A 111 2.72 -0.10 -13.18
N THR A 112 3.34 0.26 -12.05
CA THR A 112 4.50 -0.47 -11.52
C THR A 112 4.13 -1.78 -10.82
N TRP A 113 2.84 -2.05 -10.62
CA TRP A 113 2.30 -3.23 -9.95
C TRP A 113 2.04 -4.41 -10.90
N ARG A 114 2.05 -4.18 -12.22
CA ARG A 114 1.92 -5.22 -13.26
C ARG A 114 2.86 -6.42 -13.09
N PRO A 115 4.16 -6.26 -12.74
CA PRO A 115 5.05 -7.39 -12.48
C PRO A 115 4.97 -7.94 -11.05
N VAL A 116 4.11 -7.39 -10.19
CA VAL A 116 4.01 -7.74 -8.76
C VAL A 116 2.75 -8.51 -8.46
N PHE A 117 1.59 -8.02 -8.91
CA PHE A 117 0.29 -8.65 -8.65
C PHE A 117 -0.24 -9.41 -9.87
N PRO A 118 -1.11 -10.42 -9.66
CA PRO A 118 -1.81 -11.07 -10.74
C PRO A 118 -2.66 -10.08 -11.56
N ALA A 119 -2.76 -10.31 -12.86
CA ALA A 119 -3.56 -9.46 -13.77
C ALA A 119 -5.02 -9.33 -13.30
N SER A 120 -5.63 -10.43 -12.82
CA SER A 120 -7.02 -10.43 -12.33
C SER A 120 -7.29 -9.40 -11.23
N VAL A 121 -6.30 -9.12 -10.36
CA VAL A 121 -6.43 -8.12 -9.30
C VAL A 121 -6.33 -6.70 -9.88
N LEU A 122 -5.49 -6.51 -10.89
CA LEU A 122 -5.29 -5.21 -11.53
C LEU A 122 -6.44 -4.85 -12.47
N ASP A 123 -7.04 -5.84 -13.12
CA ASP A 123 -8.17 -5.69 -14.04
C ASP A 123 -9.42 -5.11 -13.33
N GLU A 124 -9.54 -5.30 -12.01
CA GLU A 124 -10.60 -4.66 -11.19
C GLU A 124 -10.41 -3.15 -11.03
N ILE A 125 -9.19 -2.64 -11.18
CA ILE A 125 -8.82 -1.23 -10.93
C ILE A 125 -8.62 -0.48 -12.24
N GLU A 126 -7.98 -1.11 -13.22
CA GLU A 126 -7.53 -0.51 -14.48
C GLU A 126 -8.64 0.28 -15.22
N PRO A 127 -9.89 -0.21 -15.35
CA PRO A 127 -10.98 0.52 -16.01
C PRO A 127 -11.36 1.85 -15.33
N HIS A 128 -11.08 2.00 -14.03
CA HIS A 128 -11.44 3.18 -13.26
C HIS A 128 -10.38 4.28 -13.28
N ILE A 129 -9.16 3.96 -13.70
CA ILE A 129 -8.04 4.89 -13.76
C ILE A 129 -7.59 5.20 -15.20
N ALA A 130 -7.93 4.33 -16.15
CA ALA A 130 -7.72 4.60 -17.56
C ALA A 130 -8.68 5.73 -18.01
N PRO A 131 -8.23 6.68 -18.85
CA PRO A 131 -9.16 7.58 -19.50
C PRO A 131 -10.15 6.74 -20.29
N ARG A 132 -11.45 6.93 -20.02
CA ARG A 132 -12.51 6.23 -20.73
C ARG A 132 -12.27 6.44 -22.22
N ALA A 133 -11.97 5.38 -22.96
CA ALA A 133 -11.86 5.46 -24.41
C ALA A 133 -13.17 6.09 -24.90
N ALA A 134 -13.05 7.22 -25.60
CA ALA A 134 -14.20 7.85 -26.24
C ALA A 134 -14.80 6.81 -27.19
N ALA A 135 -16.03 6.41 -26.90
CA ALA A 135 -16.86 5.65 -27.82
C ALA A 135 -17.27 6.55 -29.00
#